data_AF-A0A1K1T3G1-F1
#
_entry.id   AF-A0A1K1T3G1-F1
#
_cell.length_a   1.000
_cell.length_b   1.000
_cell.length_c   1.000
_cell.angle_alpha   90.00
_cell.angle_beta   90.00
_cell.angle_gamma   90.00
#
_symmetry.space_group_name_H-M   'P 1'
#
loop_
_entity.id
_entity.type
_entity.pdbx_description
1 polymer ?
#
loop_
_entity_poly.entity_id
_entity_poly.type
_entity_poly.pdbx_seq_one_letter_code
_entity_poly.pdbx_strand_id
1 'polypeptide(L)'
;MIQRLGYFIHKWGYLISVAIGVILIISTIGLDIRGVTEVEYYDESRSHTVLPMPIEANYFVGVLIISFGIKKEWISELPVQLGKS
;
A
#
# COMPACT_ATOMS: atom_id res chain seq x y z
N MET A 1 -19.57 18.04 -10.69
CA MET A 1 -18.55 17.01 -11.00
C MET A 1 -17.69 16.68 -9.78
N ILE A 2 -17.12 17.69 -9.10
CA ILE A 2 -16.31 17.53 -7.87
C ILE A 2 -17.05 16.78 -6.74
N GLN A 3 -18.34 17.03 -6.52
CA GLN A 3 -19.13 16.32 -5.51
C GLN A 3 -19.29 14.80 -5.80
N ARG A 4 -19.39 14.41 -7.07
CA ARG A 4 -19.47 12.99 -7.46
C ARG A 4 -18.13 12.29 -7.23
N LEU A 5 -17.04 12.98 -7.52
CA LEU A 5 -15.68 12.48 -7.28
C LEU A 5 -15.42 12.30 -5.78
N GLY A 6 -15.81 13.28 -4.95
CA GLY A 6 -15.69 13.20 -3.50
C GLY A 6 -16.48 12.02 -2.90
N TYR A 7 -17.72 11.80 -3.36
CA TYR A 7 -18.51 10.65 -2.93
C TYR A 7 -17.89 9.30 -3.36
N PHE A 8 -17.35 9.24 -4.58
CA PHE A 8 -16.67 8.04 -5.07
C PHE A 8 -15.42 7.73 -4.25
N ILE A 9 -14.56 8.72 -4.00
CA ILE A 9 -13.35 8.57 -3.18
C ILE A 9 -13.73 8.17 -1.75
N HIS A 10 -14.77 8.76 -1.17
CA HIS A 10 -15.21 8.40 0.17
C HIS A 10 -15.74 6.96 0.26
N LYS A 11 -16.47 6.49 -0.77
CA LYS A 11 -17.04 5.14 -0.81
C LYS A 11 -15.99 4.07 -1.11
N TRP A 12 -15.13 4.31 -2.10
CA TRP A 12 -14.22 3.31 -2.67
C TRP A 12 -12.74 3.54 -2.33
N GLY A 13 -12.37 4.70 -1.80
CA GLY A 13 -10.97 5.07 -1.53
C GLY A 13 -10.26 4.07 -0.62
N TYR A 14 -10.96 3.51 0.35
CA TYR A 14 -10.45 2.43 1.21
C TYR A 14 -10.03 1.18 0.42
N LEU A 15 -10.92 0.72 -0.49
CA LEU A 15 -10.64 -0.43 -1.35
C LEU A 15 -9.52 -0.15 -2.34
N ILE A 16 -9.47 1.08 -2.89
CA ILE A 16 -8.39 1.52 -3.78
C ILE A 16 -7.06 1.53 -3.03
N SER A 17 -7.02 2.03 -1.79
CA SER A 17 -5.82 2.04 -0.95
C SER A 17 -5.32 0.62 -0.70
N VAL A 18 -6.19 -0.29 -0.25
CA VAL A 18 -5.81 -1.70 -0.06
C VAL A 18 -5.29 -2.32 -1.36
N ALA A 19 -5.98 -2.11 -2.49
CA ALA A 19 -5.55 -2.65 -3.77
C ALA A 19 -4.17 -2.12 -4.19
N ILE A 20 -3.92 -0.81 -4.04
CA ILE A 20 -2.62 -0.20 -4.36
C ILE A 20 -1.51 -0.80 -3.50
N GLY A 21 -1.73 -0.93 -2.19
CA GLY A 21 -0.73 -1.51 -1.30
C GLY A 21 -0.46 -2.99 -1.59
N VAL A 22 -1.49 -3.77 -1.94
CA VAL A 22 -1.32 -5.18 -2.36
C VAL A 22 -0.52 -5.28 -3.66
N ILE A 23 -0.84 -4.44 -4.67
CA ILE A 23 -0.10 -4.40 -5.94
C ILE A 23 1.37 -4.06 -5.70
N LEU A 24 1.65 -3.09 -4.82
CA LEU A 24 3.01 -2.71 -4.46
C LEU A 24 3.78 -3.88 -3.84
N ILE A 25 3.18 -4.59 -2.88
CA ILE A 25 3.80 -5.75 -2.23
C ILE A 25 4.06 -6.86 -3.26
N ILE A 26 3.08 -7.21 -4.09
CA ILE A 26 3.25 -8.25 -5.13
C ILE A 26 4.36 -7.88 -6.11
N SER A 27 4.42 -6.62 -6.55
CA SER A 27 5.46 -6.13 -7.45
C SER A 27 6.84 -6.22 -6.77
N THR A 28 6.91 -5.89 -5.49
CA THR A 28 8.12 -5.98 -4.66
C THR A 28 8.61 -7.43 -4.54
N ILE A 29 7.71 -8.38 -4.25
CA ILE A 29 8.02 -9.82 -4.26
C ILE A 29 8.54 -10.27 -5.63
N GLY A 30 7.92 -9.81 -6.71
CA GLY A 30 8.35 -10.13 -8.07
C GLY A 30 9.77 -9.63 -8.40
N LEU A 31 10.18 -8.50 -7.83
CA LEU A 31 11.53 -7.96 -7.94
C LEU A 31 12.52 -8.71 -7.04
N ASP A 32 12.13 -9.03 -5.81
CA ASP A 32 12.95 -9.78 -4.85
C ASP A 32 13.28 -11.19 -5.37
N ILE A 33 12.31 -11.90 -5.95
CA ILE A 33 12.52 -13.20 -6.60
C ILE A 33 13.52 -13.11 -7.77
N ARG A 34 13.63 -11.95 -8.41
CA ARG A 34 14.61 -11.70 -9.49
C ARG A 34 15.99 -11.31 -8.97
N GLY A 35 16.18 -11.26 -7.65
CA GLY A 35 17.42 -10.87 -6.99
C GLY A 35 17.66 -9.37 -6.92
N VAL A 36 16.62 -8.55 -7.09
CA VAL A 36 16.73 -7.09 -6.95
C VAL A 36 16.65 -6.74 -5.46
N THR A 37 17.78 -6.31 -4.89
CA THR A 37 17.87 -5.95 -3.46
C THR A 37 17.69 -4.45 -3.22
N GLU A 38 17.93 -3.62 -4.24
CA GLU A 38 17.87 -2.16 -4.14
C GLU A 38 17.14 -1.57 -5.34
N VAL A 39 16.38 -0.51 -5.08
CA VAL A 39 15.72 0.32 -6.09
C VAL A 39 16.28 1.73 -6.02
N GLU A 40 16.60 2.27 -7.18
CA GLU A 40 17.10 3.62 -7.32
C GLU A 40 15.98 4.64 -7.13
N TYR A 41 16.16 5.59 -6.21
CA TYR A 41 15.27 6.75 -6.07
C TYR A 41 16.05 8.04 -6.28
N TYR A 42 15.39 9.02 -6.90
CA TYR A 42 15.97 10.33 -7.11
C TYR A 42 15.67 11.24 -5.93
N ASP A 43 16.72 11.70 -5.22
CA ASP A 43 16.57 12.69 -4.16
C ASP A 43 16.79 14.09 -4.72
N GLU A 44 15.70 14.68 -5.19
CA GLU A 44 15.68 16.07 -5.66
C GLU A 44 15.90 17.08 -4.52
N SER A 45 15.63 16.71 -3.26
CA SER A 45 15.59 17.66 -2.15
C SER A 45 16.96 17.93 -1.54
N ARG A 46 17.88 16.97 -1.56
CA ARG A 46 19.15 17.07 -0.80
C ARG A 46 20.39 16.98 -1.64
N SER A 47 20.41 16.07 -2.61
CA SER A 47 21.65 15.69 -3.29
C SER A 47 21.57 15.84 -4.80
N HIS A 48 20.37 15.89 -5.40
CA HIS A 48 20.16 15.77 -6.84
C HIS A 48 20.86 14.53 -7.42
N THR A 49 21.02 13.48 -6.60
CA THR A 49 21.63 12.22 -6.98
C THR A 49 20.64 11.08 -6.84
N VAL A 50 20.93 10.00 -7.57
CA VAL A 50 20.24 8.73 -7.43
C VAL A 50 20.83 8.02 -6.21
N LEU A 51 19.98 7.67 -5.26
CA LEU A 51 20.35 6.96 -4.05
C LEU A 51 19.73 5.56 -4.08
N PRO A 52 20.48 4.52 -3.66
CA PRO A 52 19.94 3.18 -3.53
C PRO A 52 19.00 3.13 -2.31
N MET A 53 17.78 2.65 -2.51
CA MET A 53 16.85 2.33 -1.43
C MET A 53 16.72 0.82 -1.29
N PRO A 54 16.84 0.27 -0.07
CA PRO A 54 16.57 -1.13 0.19
C PRO A 54 15.13 -1.48 -0.23
N ILE A 55 14.97 -2.57 -0.96
CA ILE A 55 13.65 -3.00 -1.47
C ILE A 55 12.67 -3.28 -0.32
N GLU A 56 13.19 -3.56 0.87
CA GLU A 56 12.44 -3.74 2.11
C GLU A 56 11.56 -2.52 2.45
N ALA A 57 12.00 -1.32 2.08
CA ALA A 57 11.22 -0.11 2.25
C ALA A 57 9.86 -0.19 1.54
N ASN A 58 9.78 -0.84 0.38
CA ASN A 58 8.53 -1.00 -0.37
C ASN A 58 7.53 -1.90 0.37
N TYR A 59 8.00 -2.91 1.12
CA TYR A 59 7.12 -3.71 1.98
C TYR A 59 6.49 -2.85 3.07
N PHE A 60 7.30 -2.03 3.75
CA PHE A 60 6.79 -1.12 4.78
C PHE A 60 5.78 -0.12 4.22
N VAL A 61 6.07 0.48 3.07
CA VAL A 61 5.15 1.41 2.39
C VAL A 61 3.85 0.70 2.00
N GLY A 62 3.93 -0.51 1.42
CA GLY A 62 2.75 -1.29 1.05
C GLY A 62 1.86 -1.63 2.25
N VAL A 63 2.46 -2.06 3.36
CA VAL A 63 1.74 -2.36 4.61
C VAL A 63 1.11 -1.10 5.20
N LEU A 64 1.79 0.05 5.17
CA LEU A 64 1.22 1.32 5.63
C LEU A 64 0.01 1.74 4.78
N ILE A 65 0.11 1.67 3.45
CA ILE A 65 -0.99 2.00 2.54
C ILE A 65 -2.20 1.09 2.79
N ILE A 66 -1.97 -0.21 2.99
CA ILE A 66 -3.05 -1.16 3.34
C ILE A 66 -3.66 -0.76 4.68
N SER A 67 -2.84 -0.46 5.70
CA SER A 67 -3.31 -0.10 7.03
C SER A 67 -4.21 1.14 7.01
N PHE A 68 -3.88 2.16 6.22
CA PHE A 68 -4.75 3.33 6.02
C PHE A 68 -6.05 3.00 5.25
N GLY A 69 -6.02 1.97 4.41
CA GLY A 69 -7.18 1.48 3.66
C GLY A 69 -8.11 0.58 4.47
N ILE A 70 -7.66 -0.01 5.57
CA ILE A 70 -8.49 -0.91 6.39
C ILE A 70 -9.52 -0.10 7.19
N LYS A 71 -10.79 -0.45 6.99
CA LYS A 71 -11.90 0.08 7.79
C LYS A 71 -11.97 -0.58 9.16
N LYS A 72 -12.28 0.20 10.19
CA LYS A 72 -12.44 -0.31 11.57
C LYS A 72 -13.56 -1.35 11.65
N GLU A 73 -14.63 -1.16 10.89
CA GLU A 73 -15.78 -2.06 10.83
C GLU A 73 -15.37 -3.46 10.38
N TRP A 74 -14.49 -3.56 9.37
CA TRP A 74 -13.99 -4.84 8.88
C TRP A 74 -13.20 -5.61 9.94
N ILE A 75 -12.41 -4.91 10.77
CA ILE A 75 -11.67 -5.54 11.85
C ILE A 75 -12.62 -6.02 12.95
N SER A 76 -13.64 -5.22 13.30
CA SER A 76 -14.59 -5.56 14.36
C SER A 76 -15.54 -6.71 14.00
N GLU A 77 -15.75 -6.99 12.72
CA GLU A 77 -16.60 -8.09 12.23
C GLU A 77 -15.87 -9.45 12.21
N LEU A 78 -14.52 -9.46 12.22
CA LEU A 78 -13.72 -10.70 12.19
C LEU A 78 -14.01 -11.66 13.36
N PRO A 79 -14.09 -11.22 14.63
CA PRO A 79 -14.35 -12.13 15.76
C PRO A 79 -15.77 -12.72 15.71
N VAL A 80 -16.73 -11.95 15.19
CA VAL A 80 -18.14 -12.36 15.10
C VAL A 80 -18.35 -13.43 14.03
N GLN A 81 -17.55 -13.40 12.95
CA GLN A 81 -17.57 -14.43 11.91
C GLN A 81 -16.83 -15.71 12.33
N LEU A 82 -15.69 -15.57 13.02
CA LEU A 82 -14.90 -16.71 13.50
C LEU A 82 -15.60 -17.53 14.60
N GLY A 83 -16.44 -16.91 15.43
CA GLY A 83 -17.22 -17.60 16.46
C GLY A 83 -18.51 -18.26 15.96
N LYS A 84 -18.83 -18.16 14.67
CA LYS A 84 -19.98 -18.81 14.01
C LYS A 84 -19.58 -19.96 13.07
N SER A 85 -18.28 -20.24 12.97
CA SER A 85 -17.71 -21.43 12.32
C SER A 85 -17.53 -22.55 13.34
#